data_AF-A0A5Q0BH93-F1
#
_entry.id   AF-A0A5Q0BH93-F1
#
_cell.length_a   1.000
_cell.length_b   1.000
_cell.length_c   1.000
_cell.angle_alpha   90.00
_cell.angle_beta   90.00
_cell.angle_gamma   90.00
#
_symmetry.space_group_name_H-M   'P 1'
#
loop_
_entity.id
_entity.type
_entity.pdbx_description
1 polymer ?
#
loop_
_entity_poly.entity_id
_entity_poly.type
_entity_poly.pdbx_seq_one_letter_code
_entity_poly.pdbx_strand_id
1 'polypeptide(L)'
;MKTRGIKNAIGRLHGARKLGSATLLVQAEAEAEHILTQARSWLERTPAPPEGEEDERYAPVELAVQELEKALAAPVPELQRS
;
A
#
# COMPACT_ATOMS: atom_id res chain seq x y z
N MET A 1 -3.89 7.22 11.84
CA MET A 1 -2.70 6.66 11.16
C MET A 1 -2.08 7.74 10.26
N LYS A 2 -0.83 7.61 9.80
CA LYS A 2 -0.22 8.55 8.84
C LYS A 2 -0.04 7.86 7.48
N THR A 3 -0.44 8.52 6.38
CA THR A 3 -0.34 7.99 5.01
C THR A 3 1.10 7.78 4.53
N ARG A 4 2.09 8.44 5.16
CA ARG A 4 3.52 8.33 4.78
C ARG A 4 4.04 6.89 4.80
N GLY A 5 3.65 6.08 5.79
CA GLY A 5 4.06 4.67 5.86
C GLY A 5 3.55 3.86 4.67
N ILE A 6 2.28 4.06 4.32
CA ILE A 6 1.60 3.42 3.18
C ILE A 6 2.30 3.82 1.87
N LYS A 7 2.53 5.13 1.66
CA LYS A 7 3.22 5.64 0.46
C LYS A 7 4.64 5.10 0.31
N ASN A 8 5.37 4.96 1.42
CA ASN A 8 6.71 4.39 1.39
C ASN A 8 6.70 2.90 1.00
N ALA A 9 5.73 2.13 1.50
CA ALA A 9 5.58 0.72 1.13
C ALA A 9 5.28 0.57 -0.37
N ILE A 10 4.38 1.40 -0.92
CA ILE A 10 4.11 1.45 -2.37
C ILE A 10 5.39 1.75 -3.16
N GLY A 11 6.14 2.78 -2.75
CA GLY A 11 7.39 3.16 -3.41
C GLY A 11 8.44 2.06 -3.40
N ARG A 12 8.58 1.33 -2.28
CA ARG A 12 9.49 0.18 -2.16
C ARG A 12 9.06 -0.98 -3.05
N LEU A 13 7.76 -1.27 -3.11
CA LEU A 13 7.20 -2.31 -3.97
C LEU A 13 7.51 -2.01 -5.45
N HIS A 14 7.23 -0.78 -5.90
CA HIS A 14 7.55 -0.35 -7.26
C HIS A 14 9.05 -0.36 -7.54
N GLY A 15 9.86 0.10 -6.59
CA GLY A 15 11.32 0.06 -6.71
C GLY A 15 11.86 -1.36 -6.83
N ALA A 16 11.41 -2.28 -5.98
CA ALA A 16 11.81 -3.68 -6.00
C ALA A 16 11.45 -4.37 -7.31
N ARG A 17 10.23 -4.13 -7.82
CA ARG A 17 9.81 -4.64 -9.15
C ARG A 17 10.67 -4.11 -10.28
N LYS A 18 10.97 -2.80 -10.27
CA LYS A 18 11.83 -2.17 -11.29
C LYS A 18 13.24 -2.74 -11.27
N LEU A 19 13.75 -3.09 -10.09
CA LEU A 19 15.08 -3.68 -9.93
C LEU A 19 15.11 -5.17 -10.30
N GLY A 20 13.96 -5.86 -10.34
CA GLY A 20 13.87 -7.27 -10.73
C GLY A 20 14.50 -8.24 -9.73
N SER A 21 14.87 -7.79 -8.53
CA SER A 21 15.47 -8.63 -7.50
C SER A 21 14.40 -9.37 -6.71
N ALA A 22 14.39 -10.70 -6.81
CA ALA A 22 13.45 -11.55 -6.09
C ALA A 22 13.51 -11.31 -4.56
N THR A 23 14.70 -11.15 -3.99
CA THR A 23 14.87 -10.88 -2.56
C THR A 23 14.26 -9.54 -2.15
N LEU A 24 14.52 -8.48 -2.93
CA LEU A 24 13.95 -7.15 -2.64
C LEU A 24 12.43 -7.15 -2.80
N LEU A 25 11.92 -7.92 -3.77
CA LEU A 25 10.49 -8.04 -4.00
C LEU A 25 9.80 -8.72 -2.82
N VAL A 26 10.29 -9.88 -2.37
CA VAL A 26 9.74 -10.58 -1.20
C VAL A 26 9.77 -9.70 0.05
N GLN A 27 10.86 -8.96 0.27
CA GLN A 27 10.95 -8.04 1.41
C GLN A 27 9.95 -6.89 1.30
N ALA A 28 9.81 -6.28 0.12
CA ALA A 28 8.89 -5.19 -0.11
C ALA A 28 7.42 -5.64 -0.02
N GLU A 29 7.10 -6.85 -0.49
CA GLU A 29 5.77 -7.47 -0.37
C GLU A 29 5.42 -7.73 1.10
N ALA A 30 6.30 -8.36 1.87
CA ALA A 30 6.08 -8.61 3.29
C ALA A 30 5.87 -7.31 4.09
N GLU A 31 6.65 -6.26 3.78
CA GLU A 31 6.45 -4.94 4.39
C GLU A 31 5.11 -4.33 3.98
N ALA A 32 4.77 -4.37 2.69
CA ALA A 32 3.51 -3.84 2.17
C ALA A 32 2.30 -4.55 2.79
N GLU A 33 2.32 -5.88 2.92
CA GLU A 33 1.27 -6.66 3.59
C GLU A 33 1.12 -6.29 5.07
N HIS A 34 2.25 -6.11 5.78
CA HIS A 34 2.23 -5.68 7.17
C HIS A 34 1.58 -4.30 7.33
N ILE A 35 1.98 -3.34 6.50
CA ILE A 35 1.43 -1.98 6.52
C ILE A 35 -0.05 -1.98 6.12
N LEU A 36 -0.44 -2.79 5.13
CA LEU A 36 -1.83 -2.95 4.72
C LEU A 36 -2.69 -3.48 5.87
N THR A 37 -2.21 -4.50 6.58
CA THR A 37 -2.90 -5.06 7.74
C THR A 37 -3.13 -3.99 8.82
N GLN A 38 -2.08 -3.24 9.16
CA GLN A 38 -2.20 -2.15 10.14
C GLN A 38 -3.18 -1.06 9.69
N ALA A 39 -3.18 -0.72 8.40
CA ALA A 39 -4.05 0.30 7.85
C ALA A 39 -5.52 -0.13 7.84
N ARG A 40 -5.81 -1.38 7.45
CA ARG A 40 -7.15 -1.96 7.54
C ARG A 40 -7.66 -2.01 8.97
N SER A 41 -6.85 -2.47 9.92
CA SER A 41 -7.23 -2.45 11.34
C SER A 41 -7.41 -1.04 11.90
N TRP A 42 -6.77 -0.02 11.31
CA TRP A 42 -7.03 1.36 11.68
C TRP A 42 -8.39 1.84 11.12
N LEU A 43 -8.70 1.54 9.85
CA LEU A 43 -9.98 1.87 9.22
C LEU A 43 -11.16 1.17 9.92
N GLU A 44 -11.02 -0.10 10.29
CA GLU A 44 -12.07 -0.84 11.02
C GLU A 44 -12.44 -0.23 12.37
N ARG A 45 -11.45 0.37 13.06
CA ARG A 45 -11.63 1.00 14.37
C ARG A 45 -11.98 2.49 14.29
N THR A 46 -11.87 3.09 13.11
CA THR A 46 -12.11 4.52 12.90
C THR A 46 -13.44 4.66 12.17
N PRO A 47 -14.48 5.26 12.78
CA PRO A 47 -15.73 5.45 12.07
C PRO A 47 -15.49 6.33 10.84
N ALA A 48 -16.03 5.89 9.70
CA ALA A 48 -16.07 6.73 8.51
C ALA A 48 -16.90 8.00 8.83
N PRO A 49 -16.53 9.16 8.27
CA PRO A 49 -17.36 10.36 8.40
C PRO A 49 -18.75 10.12 7.80
N PRO A 50 -19.79 10.81 8.30
CA PRO A 50 -21.10 10.82 7.68
C PRO A 50 -21.02 11.18 6.19
N GLU A 51 -21.96 10.67 5.41
CA GLU A 51 -22.03 10.95 3.98
C GLU A 51 -22.10 12.46 3.72
N GLY A 52 -21.16 12.98 2.92
CA GLY A 52 -21.04 14.40 2.61
C GLY A 52 -20.14 15.21 3.53
N GLU A 53 -19.57 14.60 4.58
CA GLU A 53 -18.57 15.23 5.44
C GLU A 53 -17.14 14.84 5.00
N GLU A 54 -16.28 15.84 4.82
CA GLU A 54 -14.85 15.61 4.56
C GLU A 54 -14.10 15.34 5.86
N ASP A 55 -13.40 14.21 5.94
CA ASP A 55 -12.45 13.91 7.02
C ASP A 55 -11.01 13.96 6.50
N GLU A 56 -10.24 14.92 7.00
CA GLU A 56 -8.83 15.16 6.64
C GLU A 56 -7.88 14.00 6.99
N ARG A 57 -8.32 13.03 7.79
CA ARG A 57 -7.52 11.90 8.28
C ARG A 57 -8.03 10.56 7.73
N TYR A 58 -9.34 10.35 7.65
CA TYR A 58 -9.91 9.09 7.17
C TYR A 58 -9.72 8.92 5.66
N ALA A 59 -10.25 9.87 4.86
CA ALA A 59 -10.26 9.74 3.40
C ALA A 59 -8.85 9.60 2.79
N PRO A 60 -7.82 10.34 3.24
CA PRO A 60 -6.46 10.12 2.73
C PRO A 60 -5.87 8.76 3.08
N VAL A 61 -6.24 8.17 4.23
CA VAL A 61 -5.79 6.83 4.60
C VAL A 61 -6.50 5.78 3.79
N GLU A 62 -7.83 5.89 3.64
CA GLU A 62 -8.63 4.98 2.81
C GLU A 62 -8.12 4.95 1.37
N LEU A 63 -7.90 6.12 0.75
CA LEU A 63 -7.35 6.20 -0.60
C LEU A 63 -5.97 5.53 -0.70
N ALA A 64 -5.08 5.80 0.26
CA ALA A 64 -3.76 5.20 0.27
C ALA A 64 -3.81 3.67 0.47
N VAL A 65 -4.77 3.15 1.24
CA VAL A 65 -5.00 1.70 1.38
C VAL A 65 -5.39 1.09 0.03
N GLN A 66 -6.34 1.70 -0.69
CA GLN A 66 -6.76 1.22 -2.01
C GLN A 66 -5.59 1.24 -3.01
N GLU A 67 -4.72 2.26 -2.96
CA GLU A 67 -3.51 2.32 -3.79
C GLU A 67 -2.52 1.22 -3.44
N LEU A 68 -2.31 0.92 -2.15
CA LEU A 68 -1.43 -0.15 -1.71
C LEU A 68 -1.95 -1.54 -2.10
N GLU A 69 -3.26 -1.77 -2.00
CA GLU A 69 -3.91 -3.01 -2.45
C GLU A 69 -3.73 -3.21 -3.96
N LYS A 70 -3.95 -2.16 -4.75
CA LYS A 70 -3.69 -2.19 -6.20
C LYS A 70 -2.22 -2.46 -6.49
N ALA A 71 -1.31 -1.84 -5.74
CA ALA A 71 0.12 -2.07 -5.90
C ALA A 71 0.45 -3.54 -5.62
N LEU A 72 -0.02 -4.13 -4.52
CA LEU A 72 0.20 -5.54 -4.20
C LEU A 72 -0.37 -6.50 -5.25
N ALA A 73 -1.55 -6.20 -5.79
CA ALA A 73 -2.20 -7.01 -6.82
C ALA A 73 -1.57 -6.87 -8.22
N ALA A 74 -0.76 -5.85 -8.46
CA ALA A 74 -0.17 -5.63 -9.78
C ALA A 74 0.87 -6.73 -10.11
N PRO A 75 0.83 -7.28 -11.33
CA PRO A 75 1.76 -8.33 -11.73
C PRO A 75 3.20 -7.82 -11.68
N VAL A 76 4.13 -8.69 -11.28
CA VAL A 76 5.56 -8.44 -11.49
C VAL A 76 5.76 -8.32 -13.00
N PRO A 77 6.32 -7.21 -13.51
CA PRO A 77 6.62 -7.13 -14.93
C PRO A 77 7.46 -8.36 -15.28
N GLU A 78 7.01 -9.16 -16.26
CA GLU A 78 7.80 -10.27 -16.78
C GLU A 78 9.20 -9.73 -17.01
N LEU A 79 10.17 -10.24 -16.25
CA LEU A 79 11.57 -10.01 -16.53
C LEU A 79 11.73 -10.48 -17.97
N GLN A 80 11.77 -9.54 -18.92
CA GLN A 80 12.09 -9.82 -20.30
C GLN A 80 13.49 -10.42 -20.28
N ARG A 81 13.54 -11.76 -20.21
CA ARG A 81 14.74 -12.54 -20.39
C ARG A 81 15.07 -12.42 -21.87
N SER A 82 15.84 -11.39 -22.17
CA SER A 82 16.67 -11.31 -23.38
C SER A 82 17.65 -12.48 -23.41
#